data_AF-A0A7K1KMF2-F1
#
_entry.id   AF-A0A7K1KMF2-F1
#
_cell.length_a   1.000
_cell.length_b   1.000
_cell.length_c   1.000
_cell.angle_alpha   90.00
_cell.angle_beta   90.00
_cell.angle_gamma   90.00
#
_symmetry.space_group_name_H-M   'P 1'
#
loop_
_entity.id
_entity.type
_entity.pdbx_description
1 polymer ?
#
loop_
_entity_poly.entity_id
_entity_poly.type
_entity_poly.pdbx_seq_one_letter_code
_entity_poly.pdbx_strand_id
1 'polypeptide(L)'
;MTVSSIESKARYAGNGSTASFAIPFMFLRDDDIELVLSSSRGEHPLTISTDYTLSGAGEHAGGQCSLAVPPGQGEVLVIRRNPVMVQEVDYVENDAFPAATHEAALDKLTMICQALAERLDRTITFRVSSAVTGVNLPEPEPGRVLAWNDAGTNLANKDTAAQGAVLLPLPVAQGGTGAATVADALASLGFSPLGAVLAAAPDAAKARQIIEAQPANPALLKADTPATLTAGFSETAVPYASGDFFVSEGALRTVDTTGGVTLGRIMGHGRVTLFLTGGGPVSYDSIYTRVIGEYDPSKRGCIVQAFNYGTHRWLVFANTED
;
A
#
# COMPACT_ATOMS: atom_id res chain seq x y z
N MET A 1 -16.94 44.61 48.28
CA MET A 1 -16.13 43.46 47.83
C MET A 1 -16.63 43.14 46.45
N THR A 2 -15.75 42.87 45.48
CA THR A 2 -16.16 42.62 44.10
C THR A 2 -15.30 41.52 43.50
N VAL A 3 -15.89 40.55 42.83
CA VAL A 3 -15.12 39.50 42.14
C VAL A 3 -14.52 40.07 40.84
N SER A 4 -13.22 40.38 40.86
CA SER A 4 -12.51 40.95 39.68
C SER A 4 -11.68 39.94 38.89
N SER A 5 -11.35 38.79 39.48
CA SER A 5 -10.62 37.72 38.79
C SER A 5 -11.58 36.87 37.95
N ILE A 6 -11.13 36.45 36.77
CA ILE A 6 -11.82 35.46 35.92
C ILE A 6 -11.45 34.02 36.30
N GLU A 7 -10.44 33.83 37.16
CA GLU A 7 -10.00 32.50 37.56
C GLU A 7 -11.04 31.83 38.48
N SER A 8 -11.37 30.59 38.15
CA SER A 8 -12.29 29.73 38.90
C SER A 8 -11.75 28.32 39.11
N LYS A 9 -10.54 28.03 38.61
CA LYS A 9 -9.90 26.70 38.63
C LYS A 9 -8.38 26.83 38.65
N ALA A 10 -7.73 26.02 39.46
CA ALA A 10 -6.28 25.86 39.53
C ALA A 10 -5.89 24.38 39.39
N ARG A 11 -4.68 24.12 38.87
CA ARG A 11 -4.14 22.77 38.66
C ARG A 11 -2.72 22.68 39.17
N TYR A 12 -2.41 21.62 39.91
CA TYR A 12 -1.10 21.37 40.50
C TYR A 12 -0.63 19.95 40.19
N ALA A 13 0.58 19.81 39.67
CA ALA A 13 1.18 18.49 39.44
C ALA A 13 1.73 17.92 40.76
N GLY A 14 1.42 16.66 41.03
CA GLY A 14 1.89 15.95 42.22
C GLY A 14 3.38 15.58 42.15
N ASN A 15 4.03 15.67 43.29
CA ASN A 15 5.45 15.31 43.49
C ASN A 15 5.66 14.33 44.66
N GLY A 16 4.58 13.90 45.32
CA GLY A 16 4.58 13.00 46.47
C GLY A 16 4.98 13.62 47.80
N SER A 17 5.16 14.94 47.89
CA SER A 17 5.65 15.61 49.12
C SER A 17 4.92 16.91 49.45
N THR A 18 4.58 17.73 48.45
CA THR A 18 3.85 18.98 48.66
C THR A 18 2.39 18.70 49.03
N ALA A 19 1.98 19.12 50.22
CA ALA A 19 0.61 18.99 50.72
C ALA A 19 -0.19 20.31 50.70
N SER A 20 0.49 21.44 50.56
CA SER A 20 -0.12 22.78 50.61
C SER A 20 -0.15 23.43 49.23
N PHE A 21 -1.33 23.90 48.83
CA PHE A 21 -1.61 24.44 47.50
C PHE A 21 -2.44 25.72 47.62
N ALA A 22 -1.97 26.79 46.99
CA ALA A 22 -2.72 28.05 46.94
C ALA A 22 -4.05 27.88 46.18
N ILE A 23 -5.04 28.68 46.54
CA ILE A 23 -6.27 28.87 45.77
C ILE A 23 -6.20 30.31 45.25
N PRO A 24 -5.90 30.55 43.97
CA PRO A 24 -5.58 31.88 43.45
C PRO A 24 -6.84 32.76 43.19
N PHE A 25 -8.00 32.29 43.64
CA PHE A 25 -9.27 32.96 43.43
C PHE A 25 -10.12 32.94 44.69
N MET A 26 -10.93 33.98 44.83
CA MET A 26 -11.86 34.13 45.95
C MET A 26 -12.96 33.06 45.93
N PHE A 27 -13.37 32.61 47.11
CA PHE A 27 -14.53 31.76 47.39
C PHE A 27 -15.19 32.21 48.70
N LEU A 28 -16.50 32.01 48.85
CA LEU A 28 -17.27 32.55 49.98
C LEU A 28 -17.30 31.59 51.18
N ARG A 29 -17.40 30.29 50.91
CA ARG A 29 -17.41 29.23 51.91
C ARG A 29 -16.54 28.07 51.45
N ASP A 30 -15.99 27.31 52.38
CA ASP A 30 -15.16 26.15 52.02
C ASP A 30 -15.94 25.12 51.20
N ASP A 31 -17.26 24.99 51.44
CA ASP A 31 -18.16 24.11 50.67
C ASP A 31 -18.38 24.57 49.21
N ASP A 32 -18.00 25.80 48.85
CA ASP A 32 -18.04 26.29 47.48
C ASP A 32 -16.82 25.85 46.66
N ILE A 33 -15.92 25.04 47.23
CA ILE A 33 -14.71 24.54 46.58
C ILE A 33 -14.78 23.02 46.45
N GLU A 34 -14.46 22.55 45.25
CA GLU A 34 -14.37 21.13 44.94
C GLU A 34 -12.95 20.78 44.52
N LEU A 35 -12.44 19.68 45.09
CA LEU A 35 -11.14 19.12 44.77
C LEU A 35 -11.29 17.76 44.11
N VAL A 36 -10.53 17.58 43.04
CA VAL A 36 -10.46 16.31 42.30
C VAL A 36 -9.00 15.97 42.04
N LEU A 37 -8.62 14.72 42.35
CA LEU A 37 -7.33 14.17 41.99
C LEU A 37 -7.48 13.38 40.68
N SER A 38 -6.78 13.79 39.64
CA SER A 38 -6.78 13.12 38.33
C SER A 38 -5.52 12.28 38.17
N SER A 39 -5.70 11.03 37.74
CA SER A 39 -4.61 10.09 37.45
C SER A 39 -4.91 9.30 36.16
N SER A 40 -3.98 8.42 35.76
CA SER A 40 -4.22 7.48 34.64
C SER A 40 -5.36 6.49 34.89
N ARG A 41 -5.80 6.34 36.14
CA ARG A 41 -6.93 5.48 36.53
C ARG A 41 -8.29 6.20 36.52
N GLY A 42 -8.30 7.51 36.33
CA GLY A 42 -9.50 8.34 36.33
C GLY A 42 -9.44 9.51 37.31
N GLU A 43 -10.60 10.11 37.54
CA GLU A 43 -10.80 11.21 38.50
C GLU A 43 -11.33 10.68 39.83
N HIS A 44 -10.74 11.15 40.93
CA HIS A 44 -11.11 10.80 42.30
C HIS A 44 -11.49 12.09 43.07
N PRO A 45 -12.78 12.32 43.37
CA PRO A 45 -13.20 13.47 44.15
C PRO A 45 -12.69 13.33 45.60
N LEU A 46 -12.24 14.45 46.17
CA LEU A 46 -11.77 14.52 47.55
C LEU A 46 -12.86 15.09 48.46
N THR A 47 -12.85 14.68 49.72
CA THR A 47 -13.84 15.08 50.73
C THR A 47 -13.22 16.07 51.71
N ILE A 48 -13.87 17.23 51.89
CA ILE A 48 -13.44 18.24 52.87
C ILE A 48 -13.41 17.66 54.30
N SER A 49 -12.49 18.14 55.14
CA SER A 49 -12.20 17.68 56.51
C SER A 49 -11.64 16.26 56.64
N THR A 50 -11.77 15.43 55.59
CA THR A 50 -11.20 14.07 55.56
C THR A 50 -9.91 14.05 54.75
N ASP A 51 -9.99 14.46 53.48
CA ASP A 51 -8.87 14.43 52.55
C ASP A 51 -8.13 15.78 52.49
N TYR A 52 -8.83 16.89 52.78
CA TYR A 52 -8.25 18.24 52.77
C TYR A 52 -8.95 19.21 53.72
N THR A 53 -8.25 20.29 54.06
CA THR A 53 -8.80 21.45 54.78
C THR A 53 -8.53 22.73 54.00
N LEU A 54 -9.45 23.69 54.07
CA LEU A 54 -9.34 24.98 53.42
C LEU A 54 -9.20 26.12 54.43
N SER A 55 -8.68 27.25 53.94
CA SER A 55 -8.55 28.50 54.68
C SER A 55 -8.58 29.66 53.70
N GLY A 56 -8.97 30.86 54.17
CA GLY A 56 -9.07 32.05 53.31
C GLY A 56 -10.44 32.22 52.63
N ALA A 57 -11.48 31.58 53.17
CA ALA A 57 -12.86 31.87 52.74
C ALA A 57 -13.17 33.36 52.96
N GLY A 58 -13.73 34.02 51.93
CA GLY A 58 -14.02 35.45 51.92
C GLY A 58 -12.83 36.35 51.59
N GLU A 59 -11.61 35.82 51.50
CA GLU A 59 -10.42 36.62 51.18
C GLU A 59 -10.31 36.88 49.67
N HIS A 60 -10.08 38.15 49.30
CA HIS A 60 -10.07 38.59 47.90
C HIS A 60 -8.91 37.96 47.09
N ALA A 61 -7.78 37.68 47.76
CA ALA A 61 -6.63 37.01 47.16
C ALA A 61 -6.80 35.49 47.05
N GLY A 62 -7.96 34.95 47.48
CA GLY A 62 -8.21 33.53 47.61
C GLY A 62 -7.63 32.95 48.90
N GLY A 63 -7.29 31.67 48.86
CA GLY A 63 -7.02 30.90 50.06
C GLY A 63 -5.93 29.85 49.92
N GLN A 64 -5.98 28.87 50.80
CA GLN A 64 -5.00 27.79 50.87
C GLN A 64 -5.70 26.46 51.13
N CYS A 65 -5.28 25.45 50.40
CA CYS A 65 -5.68 24.07 50.55
C CYS A 65 -4.54 23.26 51.17
N SER A 66 -4.83 22.53 52.24
CA SER A 66 -3.90 21.55 52.83
C SER A 66 -4.47 20.14 52.69
N LEU A 67 -3.77 19.27 51.96
CA LEU A 67 -4.12 17.87 51.77
C LEU A 67 -3.58 17.01 52.90
N ALA A 68 -4.35 15.99 53.31
CA ALA A 68 -3.90 14.98 54.26
C ALA A 68 -2.84 14.04 53.65
N VAL A 69 -2.96 13.76 52.34
CA VAL A 69 -2.01 12.95 51.57
C VAL A 69 -1.51 13.78 50.38
N PRO A 70 -0.19 14.03 50.26
CA PRO A 70 0.38 14.71 49.10
C PRO A 70 0.08 13.95 47.79
N PRO A 71 -0.34 14.65 46.71
CA PRO A 71 -0.50 14.05 45.39
C PRO A 71 0.81 13.42 44.90
N GLY A 72 0.77 12.15 44.51
CA GLY A 72 1.91 11.39 44.00
C GLY A 72 2.39 11.86 42.63
N GLN A 73 3.57 11.39 42.22
CA GLN A 73 4.08 11.67 40.87
C GLN A 73 3.15 11.07 39.81
N GLY A 74 2.75 11.88 38.83
CA GLY A 74 1.80 11.48 37.78
C GLY A 74 0.33 11.74 38.12
N GLU A 75 0.03 12.22 39.32
CA GLU A 75 -1.29 12.73 39.70
C GLU A 75 -1.35 14.25 39.51
N VAL A 76 -2.54 14.76 39.20
CA VAL A 76 -2.81 16.19 39.07
C VAL A 76 -3.96 16.56 39.99
N LEU A 77 -3.67 17.43 40.96
CA LEU A 77 -4.69 18.04 41.79
C LEU A 77 -5.40 19.14 41.00
N VAL A 78 -6.71 19.09 40.96
CA VAL A 78 -7.58 20.13 40.40
C VAL A 78 -8.39 20.73 41.54
N ILE A 79 -8.28 22.04 41.72
CA ILE A 79 -9.07 22.83 42.67
C ILE A 79 -9.99 23.71 41.83
N ARG A 80 -11.31 23.63 42.03
CA ARG A 80 -12.26 24.47 41.28
C ARG A 80 -13.35 25.04 42.18
N ARG A 81 -13.90 26.18 41.76
CA ARG A 81 -15.11 26.74 42.37
C ARG A 81 -16.34 25.96 41.94
N ASN A 82 -17.15 25.54 42.91
CA ASN A 82 -18.38 24.80 42.73
C ASN A 82 -19.46 25.27 43.73
N PRO A 83 -19.91 26.54 43.66
CA PRO A 83 -20.85 27.08 44.63
C PRO A 83 -22.25 26.49 44.43
N VAL A 84 -23.02 26.40 45.51
CA VAL A 84 -24.43 25.98 45.43
C VAL A 84 -25.25 27.02 44.65
N MET A 85 -25.93 26.57 43.60
CA MET A 85 -26.69 27.42 42.66
C MET A 85 -28.08 27.78 43.22
N VAL A 86 -28.11 28.46 44.36
CA VAL A 86 -29.32 28.99 45.00
C VAL A 86 -29.18 30.47 45.33
N GLN A 87 -30.28 31.20 45.24
CA GLN A 87 -30.36 32.55 45.79
C GLN A 87 -30.62 32.47 47.30
N GLU A 88 -29.75 33.10 48.08
CA GLU A 88 -29.81 33.05 49.55
C GLU A 88 -30.40 34.31 50.18
N VAL A 89 -30.33 35.44 49.46
CA VAL A 89 -30.77 36.73 49.98
C VAL A 89 -32.22 36.97 49.55
N ASP A 90 -33.07 37.17 50.55
CA ASP A 90 -34.44 37.64 50.43
C ASP A 90 -34.52 39.10 50.87
N TYR A 91 -35.19 39.95 50.09
CA TYR A 91 -35.36 41.36 50.41
C TYR A 91 -36.76 41.63 50.92
N VAL A 92 -36.84 42.24 52.10
CA VAL A 92 -38.10 42.66 52.70
C VAL A 92 -38.45 44.07 52.22
N GLU A 93 -39.69 44.27 51.80
CA GLU A 93 -40.18 45.59 51.39
C GLU A 93 -40.08 46.60 52.53
N ASN A 94 -39.64 47.82 52.22
CA ASN A 94 -39.49 48.96 53.13
C ASN A 94 -38.39 48.83 54.21
N ASP A 95 -37.54 47.81 54.14
CA ASP A 95 -36.33 47.74 54.98
C ASP A 95 -35.20 48.59 54.38
N ALA A 96 -34.24 49.00 55.22
CA ALA A 96 -33.07 49.73 54.79
C ALA A 96 -32.21 48.84 53.88
N PHE A 97 -31.86 49.32 52.69
CA PHE A 97 -31.10 48.55 51.71
C PHE A 97 -29.70 48.15 52.24
N PRO A 98 -29.44 46.85 52.50
CA PRO A 98 -28.17 46.42 53.06
C PRO A 98 -27.14 46.23 51.94
N ALA A 99 -26.42 47.30 51.59
CA ALA A 99 -25.47 47.31 50.47
C ALA A 99 -24.45 46.16 50.52
N ALA A 100 -23.92 45.82 51.71
CA ALA A 100 -22.98 44.71 51.86
C ALA A 100 -23.60 43.35 51.50
N THR A 101 -24.83 43.10 51.94
CA THR A 101 -25.58 41.87 51.61
C THR A 101 -25.92 41.82 50.13
N HIS A 102 -26.22 42.96 49.51
CA HIS A 102 -26.46 43.07 48.08
C HIS A 102 -25.23 42.73 47.24
N GLU A 103 -24.09 43.35 47.56
CA GLU A 103 -22.83 43.05 46.88
C GLU A 103 -22.43 41.58 47.03
N ALA A 104 -22.58 41.00 48.23
CA ALA A 104 -22.30 39.57 48.44
C ALA A 104 -23.19 38.65 47.59
N ALA A 105 -24.47 39.00 47.38
CA ALA A 105 -25.36 38.27 46.49
C ALA A 105 -24.93 38.36 45.02
N LEU A 106 -24.51 39.54 44.55
CA LEU A 106 -23.99 39.74 43.20
C LEU A 106 -22.65 39.04 42.97
N ASP A 107 -21.76 39.06 43.96
CA ASP A 107 -20.50 38.31 43.95
C ASP A 107 -20.76 36.81 43.83
N LYS A 108 -21.67 36.25 44.64
CA LYS A 108 -22.07 34.84 44.54
C LYS A 108 -22.62 34.51 43.16
N LEU A 109 -23.49 35.34 42.61
CA LEU A 109 -24.05 35.13 41.27
C LEU A 109 -22.95 35.16 40.19
N THR A 110 -21.99 36.08 40.31
CA THR A 110 -20.83 36.15 39.42
C THR A 110 -19.98 34.89 39.52
N MET A 111 -19.75 34.38 40.72
CA MET A 111 -19.04 33.12 40.95
C MET A 111 -19.76 31.91 40.36
N ILE A 112 -21.10 31.85 40.44
CA ILE A 112 -21.91 30.82 39.78
C ILE A 112 -21.74 30.90 38.25
N CYS A 113 -21.81 32.09 37.67
CA CYS A 113 -21.60 32.30 36.22
C CYS A 113 -20.20 31.84 35.78
N GLN A 114 -19.16 32.14 36.55
CA GLN A 114 -17.79 31.67 36.26
C GLN A 114 -17.66 30.14 36.36
N ALA A 115 -18.33 29.50 37.32
CA ALA A 115 -18.36 28.05 37.43
C ALA A 115 -19.11 27.39 36.27
N LEU A 116 -20.21 28.01 35.81
CA LEU A 116 -20.95 27.56 34.63
C LEU A 116 -20.14 27.73 33.35
N ALA A 117 -19.44 28.85 33.17
CA ALA A 117 -18.55 29.08 32.04
C ALA A 117 -17.45 28.00 31.97
N GLU A 118 -16.80 27.69 33.10
CA GLU A 118 -15.79 26.62 33.18
C GLU A 118 -16.35 25.24 32.75
N ARG A 119 -17.59 24.92 33.16
CA ARG A 119 -18.25 23.67 32.76
C ARG A 119 -18.58 23.64 31.27
N LEU A 120 -19.04 24.77 30.72
CA LEU A 120 -19.35 24.90 29.30
C LEU A 120 -18.10 24.80 28.43
N ASP A 121 -16.96 25.33 28.87
CA ASP A 121 -15.66 25.23 28.18
C ASP A 121 -15.17 23.78 28.05
N ARG A 122 -15.67 22.87 28.89
CA ARG A 122 -15.38 21.43 28.83
C ARG A 122 -16.46 20.61 28.11
N THR A 123 -17.47 21.28 27.53
CA THR A 123 -18.57 20.65 26.82
C THR A 123 -18.37 20.77 25.31
N ILE A 124 -18.92 19.83 24.53
CA ILE A 124 -18.96 19.93 23.06
C ILE A 124 -20.02 20.97 22.68
N THR A 125 -19.62 22.02 21.98
CA THR A 125 -20.53 23.09 21.52
C THR A 125 -20.56 23.19 20.00
N PHE A 126 -21.65 23.75 19.48
CA PHE A 126 -21.74 24.08 18.06
C PHE A 126 -20.94 25.33 17.74
N ARG A 127 -20.48 25.41 16.48
CA ARG A 127 -20.04 26.69 15.91
C ARG A 127 -21.12 27.75 16.07
N VAL A 128 -20.71 29.00 16.30
CA VAL A 128 -21.61 30.15 16.45
C VAL A 128 -22.55 30.32 15.26
N SER A 129 -22.13 29.92 14.05
CA SER A 129 -22.93 30.01 12.83
C SER A 129 -23.78 28.77 12.52
N SER A 130 -23.92 27.84 13.47
CA SER A 130 -24.78 26.66 13.32
C SER A 130 -26.25 27.07 13.38
N ALA A 131 -27.06 26.58 12.44
CA ALA A 131 -28.52 26.73 12.49
C ALA A 131 -29.21 25.56 13.25
N VAL A 132 -28.46 24.51 13.60
CA VAL A 132 -28.99 23.33 14.29
C VAL A 132 -29.17 23.65 15.77
N THR A 133 -30.38 23.42 16.29
CA THR A 133 -30.75 23.65 17.70
C THR A 133 -31.51 22.43 18.25
N GLY A 134 -31.57 22.29 19.58
CA GLY A 134 -32.32 21.20 20.22
C GLY A 134 -31.73 19.80 20.01
N VAL A 135 -30.42 19.71 19.79
CA VAL A 135 -29.71 18.42 19.70
C VAL A 135 -29.68 17.77 21.08
N ASN A 136 -30.14 16.53 21.15
CA ASN A 136 -30.19 15.74 22.38
C ASN A 136 -29.30 14.51 22.21
N LEU A 137 -28.58 14.14 23.28
CA LEU A 137 -27.89 12.87 23.32
C LEU A 137 -28.92 11.73 23.38
N PRO A 138 -28.83 10.71 22.50
CA PRO A 138 -29.64 9.51 22.60
C PRO A 138 -29.27 8.72 23.86
N GLU A 139 -30.20 7.90 24.34
CA GLU A 139 -29.92 6.95 25.43
C GLU A 139 -28.75 6.02 25.05
N PRO A 140 -27.79 5.75 25.95
CA PRO A 140 -26.62 4.96 25.61
C PRO A 140 -27.00 3.51 25.28
N GLU A 141 -26.57 3.03 24.11
CA GLU A 141 -26.74 1.64 23.68
C GLU A 141 -25.39 0.90 23.68
N PRO A 142 -25.28 -0.27 24.34
CA PRO A 142 -24.05 -1.05 24.34
C PRO A 142 -23.55 -1.38 22.93
N GLY A 143 -22.27 -1.09 22.65
CA GLY A 143 -21.64 -1.41 21.36
C GLY A 143 -22.04 -0.48 20.20
N ARG A 144 -22.77 0.61 20.46
CA ARG A 144 -23.08 1.64 19.45
C ARG A 144 -22.17 2.85 19.58
N VAL A 145 -22.02 3.57 18.47
CA VAL A 145 -21.30 4.85 18.44
C VAL A 145 -22.28 6.00 18.30
N LEU A 146 -21.94 7.14 18.92
CA LEU A 146 -22.67 8.38 18.75
C LEU A 146 -22.33 9.00 17.38
N ALA A 147 -23.35 9.23 16.55
CA ALA A 147 -23.18 9.82 15.22
C ALA A 147 -24.35 10.74 14.85
N TRP A 148 -24.20 11.50 13.77
CA TRP A 148 -25.31 12.26 13.20
C TRP A 148 -26.36 11.33 12.59
N ASN A 149 -27.64 11.63 12.84
CA ASN A 149 -28.75 11.00 12.14
C ASN A 149 -28.70 11.31 10.64
N ASP A 150 -29.44 10.56 9.83
CA ASP A 150 -29.39 10.71 8.36
C ASP A 150 -29.90 12.06 7.86
N ALA A 151 -30.70 12.76 8.68
CA ALA A 151 -31.18 14.10 8.40
C ALA A 151 -30.19 15.22 8.79
N GLY A 152 -29.11 14.90 9.52
CA GLY A 152 -28.16 15.88 10.04
C GLY A 152 -28.73 16.85 11.07
N THR A 153 -29.87 16.52 11.69
CA THR A 153 -30.60 17.42 12.61
C THR A 153 -30.38 17.07 14.07
N ASN A 154 -30.00 15.83 14.38
CA ASN A 154 -29.81 15.37 15.75
C ASN A 154 -28.79 14.23 15.82
N LEU A 155 -28.38 13.87 17.04
CA LEU A 155 -27.51 12.73 17.31
C LEU A 155 -28.34 11.44 17.42
N ALA A 156 -27.72 10.33 17.01
CA ALA A 156 -28.30 9.00 17.09
C ALA A 156 -27.19 7.97 17.36
N ASN A 157 -27.56 6.87 18.01
CA ASN A 157 -26.71 5.70 18.08
C ASN A 157 -26.67 5.02 16.73
N LYS A 158 -25.48 4.75 16.22
CA LYS A 158 -25.28 4.01 14.97
C LYS A 158 -24.40 2.80 15.19
N ASP A 159 -24.66 1.78 14.37
CA ASP A 159 -23.81 0.60 14.27
C ASP A 159 -22.55 0.96 13.48
N THR A 160 -21.38 0.74 14.07
CA THR A 160 -20.09 0.94 13.39
C THR A 160 -19.98 0.04 12.17
N ALA A 161 -20.51 -1.19 12.21
CA ALA A 161 -20.47 -2.13 11.08
C ALA A 161 -21.44 -1.72 9.95
N ALA A 162 -22.60 -1.14 10.28
CA ALA A 162 -23.58 -0.71 9.27
C ALA A 162 -23.16 0.60 8.56
N GLN A 163 -22.20 1.35 9.10
CA GLN A 163 -21.60 2.52 8.46
C GLN A 163 -20.64 2.15 7.30
N GLY A 164 -20.45 0.85 7.00
CA GLY A 164 -19.53 0.41 5.96
C GLY A 164 -18.06 0.55 6.36
N ALA A 165 -17.78 0.68 7.66
CA ALA A 165 -16.42 0.60 8.17
C ALA A 165 -15.94 -0.85 8.04
N VAL A 166 -15.32 -1.17 6.91
CA VAL A 166 -14.56 -2.41 6.72
C VAL A 166 -13.42 -2.37 7.73
N LEU A 167 -13.57 -3.13 8.82
CA LEU A 167 -12.46 -3.36 9.74
C LEU A 167 -11.34 -3.99 8.94
N LEU A 168 -10.19 -3.31 8.84
CA LEU A 168 -9.00 -3.85 8.21
C LEU A 168 -8.07 -4.42 9.29
N PRO A 169 -7.69 -5.70 9.20
CA PRO A 169 -8.00 -6.61 8.11
C PRO A 169 -9.39 -7.27 8.19
N LEU A 170 -10.09 -7.34 7.06
CA LEU A 170 -11.44 -7.90 6.97
C LEU A 170 -11.40 -9.42 7.21
N PRO A 171 -12.11 -9.98 8.20
CA PRO A 171 -12.09 -11.42 8.46
C PRO A 171 -12.53 -12.26 7.25
N VAL A 172 -12.00 -13.49 7.15
CA VAL A 172 -12.35 -14.44 6.07
C VAL A 172 -13.85 -14.74 6.04
N ALA A 173 -14.50 -14.83 7.21
CA ALA A 173 -15.94 -15.04 7.32
C ALA A 173 -16.79 -13.92 6.67
N GLN A 174 -16.19 -12.74 6.43
CA GLN A 174 -16.82 -11.59 5.81
C GLN A 174 -16.29 -11.32 4.39
N GLY A 175 -15.59 -12.29 3.78
CA GLY A 175 -15.07 -12.19 2.41
C GLY A 175 -13.70 -11.50 2.28
N GLY A 176 -13.01 -11.22 3.39
CA GLY A 176 -11.63 -10.72 3.38
C GLY A 176 -10.58 -11.83 3.54
N THR A 177 -9.34 -11.45 3.84
CA THR A 177 -8.24 -12.40 4.11
C THR A 177 -7.88 -12.50 5.59
N GLY A 178 -8.42 -11.63 6.45
CA GLY A 178 -8.06 -11.55 7.87
C GLY A 178 -6.62 -11.14 8.15
N ALA A 179 -5.86 -10.76 7.13
CA ALA A 179 -4.42 -10.56 7.17
C ALA A 179 -4.00 -9.09 7.01
N ALA A 180 -3.08 -8.62 7.84
CA ALA A 180 -2.52 -7.27 7.78
C ALA A 180 -1.29 -7.15 6.87
N THR A 181 -0.72 -8.27 6.41
CA THR A 181 0.43 -8.31 5.50
C THR A 181 0.10 -9.08 4.22
N VAL A 182 0.84 -8.80 3.14
CA VAL A 182 0.68 -9.51 1.86
C VAL A 182 0.98 -11.01 2.01
N ALA A 183 1.99 -11.37 2.81
CA ALA A 183 2.38 -12.75 3.04
C ALA A 183 1.25 -13.56 3.72
N ASP A 184 0.67 -13.00 4.78
CA ASP A 184 -0.43 -13.65 5.52
C ASP A 184 -1.72 -13.68 4.69
N ALA A 185 -1.94 -12.67 3.83
CA ALA A 185 -3.08 -12.63 2.93
C ALA A 185 -2.99 -13.72 1.86
N LEU A 186 -1.83 -13.91 1.25
CA LEU A 186 -1.57 -14.98 0.28
C LEU A 186 -1.64 -16.36 0.94
N ALA A 187 -1.13 -16.51 2.17
CA ALA A 187 -1.27 -17.75 2.93
C ALA A 187 -2.74 -18.09 3.20
N SER A 188 -3.55 -17.09 3.57
CA SER A 188 -4.99 -17.25 3.81
C SER A 188 -5.78 -17.60 2.55
N LEU A 189 -5.29 -17.20 1.38
CA LEU A 189 -5.82 -17.59 0.07
C LEU A 189 -5.31 -18.97 -0.41
N GLY A 190 -4.49 -19.65 0.39
CA GLY A 190 -3.99 -21.00 0.10
C GLY A 190 -2.75 -21.07 -0.79
N PHE A 191 -2.03 -19.95 -0.99
CA PHE A 191 -0.78 -19.98 -1.73
C PHE A 191 0.31 -20.73 -0.93
N SER A 192 1.00 -21.66 -1.58
CA SER A 192 2.23 -22.24 -1.05
C SER A 192 3.35 -21.18 -1.00
N PRO A 193 4.46 -21.41 -0.26
CA PRO A 193 5.58 -20.47 -0.25
C PRO A 193 6.11 -20.10 -1.65
N LEU A 194 6.21 -21.09 -2.55
CA LEU A 194 6.60 -20.84 -3.94
C LEU A 194 5.51 -20.07 -4.71
N GLY A 195 4.24 -20.43 -4.51
CA GLY A 195 3.11 -19.74 -5.13
C GLY A 195 2.99 -18.28 -4.70
N ALA A 196 3.28 -17.96 -3.44
CA ALA A 196 3.25 -16.59 -2.94
C ALA A 196 4.36 -15.74 -3.56
N VAL A 197 5.59 -16.29 -3.68
CA VAL A 197 6.71 -15.62 -4.37
C VAL A 197 6.41 -15.42 -5.85
N LEU A 198 5.77 -16.39 -6.50
CA LEU A 198 5.34 -16.30 -7.89
C LEU A 198 4.24 -15.26 -8.11
N ALA A 199 3.24 -15.21 -7.23
CA ALA A 199 2.14 -14.23 -7.29
C ALA A 199 2.62 -12.79 -7.05
N ALA A 200 3.71 -12.63 -6.30
CA ALA A 200 4.38 -11.35 -6.07
C ALA A 200 5.41 -10.97 -7.16
N ALA A 201 5.57 -11.77 -8.21
CA ALA A 201 6.54 -11.48 -9.26
C ALA A 201 6.14 -10.21 -10.05
N PRO A 202 7.03 -9.21 -10.19
CA PRO A 202 6.70 -7.94 -10.83
C PRO A 202 6.48 -8.06 -12.35
N ASP A 203 7.01 -9.12 -12.96
CA ASP A 203 6.90 -9.39 -14.38
C ASP A 203 7.05 -10.89 -14.70
N ALA A 204 6.75 -11.24 -15.96
CA ALA A 204 6.81 -12.61 -16.43
C ALA A 204 8.25 -13.17 -16.48
N ALA A 205 9.30 -12.32 -16.59
CA ALA A 205 10.68 -12.79 -16.59
C ALA A 205 11.11 -13.23 -15.19
N LYS A 206 10.76 -12.47 -14.16
CA LYS A 206 10.99 -12.84 -12.77
C LYS A 206 10.16 -14.06 -12.38
N ALA A 207 8.90 -14.14 -12.82
CA ALA A 207 8.06 -15.32 -12.62
C ALA A 207 8.71 -16.59 -13.19
N ARG A 208 9.24 -16.52 -14.42
CA ARG A 208 9.97 -17.64 -15.05
C ARG A 208 11.24 -18.01 -14.29
N GLN A 209 11.99 -17.03 -13.77
CA GLN A 209 13.16 -17.31 -12.92
C GLN A 209 12.78 -18.04 -11.63
N ILE A 210 11.67 -17.65 -10.99
CA ILE A 210 11.18 -18.25 -9.73
C ILE A 210 10.80 -19.72 -9.91
N ILE A 211 10.20 -20.07 -11.05
CA ILE A 211 9.86 -21.47 -11.39
C ILE A 211 10.99 -22.19 -12.13
N GLU A 212 12.17 -21.58 -12.23
CA GLU A 212 13.33 -22.10 -12.97
C GLU A 212 13.01 -22.48 -14.43
N ALA A 213 12.01 -21.82 -15.03
CA ALA A 213 11.67 -22.00 -16.43
C ALA A 213 12.80 -21.43 -17.30
N GLN A 214 13.64 -22.32 -17.80
CA GLN A 214 14.63 -22.02 -18.83
C GLN A 214 13.91 -21.48 -20.07
N PRO A 215 14.39 -20.38 -20.69
CA PRO A 215 13.87 -19.98 -22.00
C PRO A 215 14.04 -21.15 -22.97
N ALA A 216 13.04 -21.42 -23.81
CA ALA A 216 13.09 -22.49 -24.80
C ALA A 216 14.39 -22.34 -25.62
N ASN A 217 15.40 -23.16 -25.33
CA ASN A 217 16.68 -23.10 -25.99
C ASN A 217 16.57 -23.92 -27.28
N PRO A 218 16.61 -23.28 -28.47
CA PRO A 218 16.50 -24.00 -29.73
C PRO A 218 17.61 -25.05 -29.89
N ALA A 219 18.77 -24.87 -29.23
CA ALA A 219 19.85 -25.84 -29.26
C ALA A 219 19.54 -27.14 -28.49
N LEU A 220 18.76 -27.07 -27.40
CA LEU A 220 18.28 -28.26 -26.69
C LEU A 220 17.21 -29.00 -27.50
N LEU A 221 16.30 -28.25 -28.15
CA LEU A 221 15.29 -28.83 -29.05
C LEU A 221 15.93 -29.49 -30.29
N LYS A 222 17.07 -28.98 -30.76
CA LYS A 222 17.85 -29.60 -31.85
C LYS A 222 18.65 -30.83 -31.40
N ALA A 223 19.02 -30.94 -30.13
CA ALA A 223 19.72 -32.11 -29.60
C ALA A 223 18.81 -33.34 -29.51
N ASP A 224 17.49 -33.13 -29.37
CA ASP A 224 16.49 -34.19 -29.37
C ASP A 224 16.06 -34.65 -30.79
N THR A 225 16.57 -34.02 -31.85
CA THR A 225 16.38 -34.53 -33.21
C THR A 225 17.34 -35.70 -33.47
N PRO A 226 16.86 -36.93 -33.70
CA PRO A 226 17.73 -38.10 -33.88
C PRO A 226 18.64 -37.94 -35.11
N ALA A 227 19.90 -38.39 -34.98
CA ALA A 227 20.98 -38.24 -35.96
C ALA A 227 20.71 -38.84 -37.36
N THR A 228 19.60 -39.55 -37.54
CA THR A 228 19.19 -40.19 -38.81
C THR A 228 18.53 -39.23 -39.80
N LEU A 229 18.29 -37.97 -39.44
CA LEU A 229 17.70 -36.93 -40.30
C LEU A 229 18.73 -35.95 -40.90
N THR A 230 19.99 -36.39 -41.09
CA THR A 230 21.03 -35.57 -41.72
C THR A 230 21.06 -35.79 -43.23
N ALA A 231 20.16 -35.13 -43.98
CA ALA A 231 20.41 -34.87 -45.40
C ALA A 231 21.50 -33.77 -45.49
N GLY A 232 22.64 -34.07 -46.10
CA GLY A 232 23.81 -33.19 -46.12
C GLY A 232 23.56 -31.91 -46.93
N PHE A 233 23.19 -30.83 -46.24
CA PHE A 233 23.29 -29.46 -46.74
C PHE A 233 24.52 -28.80 -46.11
N SER A 234 25.42 -28.27 -46.93
CA SER A 234 26.42 -27.29 -46.50
C SER A 234 25.78 -25.92 -46.63
N GLU A 235 25.52 -25.21 -45.53
CA GLU A 235 24.85 -23.90 -45.54
C GLU A 235 25.70 -22.76 -46.14
N THR A 236 27.01 -22.97 -46.34
CA THR A 236 27.91 -21.94 -46.90
C THR A 236 28.37 -22.32 -48.31
N ALA A 237 28.08 -21.47 -49.31
CA ALA A 237 28.52 -21.64 -50.69
C ALA A 237 30.03 -21.40 -50.82
N VAL A 238 30.70 -22.22 -51.65
CA VAL A 238 32.14 -22.09 -51.95
C VAL A 238 32.30 -21.77 -53.44
N PRO A 239 32.93 -20.64 -53.82
CA PRO A 239 33.17 -20.31 -55.21
C PRO A 239 34.18 -21.26 -55.84
N TYR A 240 33.93 -21.69 -57.08
CA TYR A 240 34.85 -22.53 -57.83
C TYR A 240 35.78 -21.68 -58.69
N ALA A 241 37.09 -21.78 -58.46
CA ALA A 241 38.11 -21.28 -59.37
C ALA A 241 38.52 -22.42 -60.32
N SER A 242 38.60 -22.12 -61.61
CA SER A 242 38.79 -23.03 -62.76
C SER A 242 39.71 -24.26 -62.56
N GLY A 243 39.40 -25.35 -63.28
CA GLY A 243 40.23 -26.57 -63.33
C GLY A 243 39.42 -27.83 -63.70
N ASP A 244 40.10 -28.97 -63.74
CA ASP A 244 39.47 -30.28 -63.89
C ASP A 244 38.97 -30.81 -62.53
N PHE A 245 37.85 -31.55 -62.54
CA PHE A 245 37.27 -32.12 -61.33
C PHE A 245 37.46 -33.65 -61.28
N PHE A 246 37.96 -34.17 -60.17
CA PHE A 246 38.11 -35.62 -59.95
C PHE A 246 36.88 -36.20 -59.24
N VAL A 247 36.32 -37.29 -59.78
CA VAL A 247 35.10 -37.92 -59.24
C VAL A 247 35.40 -39.25 -58.58
N SER A 248 34.99 -39.38 -57.32
CA SER A 248 34.78 -40.65 -56.64
C SER A 248 33.30 -40.78 -56.25
N GLU A 249 32.86 -42.01 -55.98
CA GLU A 249 31.45 -42.34 -55.71
C GLU A 249 30.91 -41.56 -54.49
N GLY A 250 29.98 -40.63 -54.71
CA GLY A 250 29.24 -39.93 -53.64
C GLY A 250 29.42 -38.42 -53.47
N ALA A 251 30.01 -37.69 -54.43
CA ALA A 251 30.26 -36.25 -54.24
C ALA A 251 29.08 -35.32 -54.63
N LEU A 252 28.53 -34.60 -53.63
CA LEU A 252 27.70 -33.40 -53.82
C LEU A 252 28.54 -32.13 -53.69
N ARG A 253 28.37 -31.15 -54.58
CA ARG A 253 29.10 -29.86 -54.52
C ARG A 253 28.20 -28.67 -54.86
N THR A 254 28.49 -27.53 -54.23
CA THR A 254 27.85 -26.22 -54.50
C THR A 254 28.83 -25.33 -55.25
N VAL A 255 28.33 -24.57 -56.24
CA VAL A 255 29.12 -23.63 -57.05
C VAL A 255 28.38 -22.29 -57.12
N ASP A 256 29.08 -21.21 -56.79
CA ASP A 256 28.60 -19.84 -57.01
C ASP A 256 28.92 -19.38 -58.44
N THR A 257 27.92 -18.87 -59.13
CA THR A 257 27.97 -18.41 -60.54
C THR A 257 28.02 -16.88 -60.66
N THR A 258 28.11 -16.16 -59.54
CA THR A 258 28.22 -14.69 -59.53
C THR A 258 29.51 -14.25 -60.23
N GLY A 259 29.38 -13.71 -61.46
CA GLY A 259 30.51 -13.32 -62.32
C GLY A 259 30.75 -14.23 -63.53
N GLY A 260 30.00 -15.32 -63.66
CA GLY A 260 30.11 -16.29 -64.74
C GLY A 260 31.20 -17.33 -64.51
N VAL A 261 30.91 -18.60 -64.81
CA VAL A 261 31.80 -19.74 -64.53
C VAL A 261 31.84 -20.71 -65.70
N THR A 262 33.03 -21.22 -66.02
CA THR A 262 33.23 -22.34 -66.95
C THR A 262 33.53 -23.61 -66.16
N LEU A 263 32.74 -24.66 -66.38
CA LEU A 263 32.96 -25.97 -65.78
C LEU A 263 33.92 -26.78 -66.68
N GLY A 264 35.11 -27.07 -66.13
CA GLY A 264 36.17 -27.83 -66.81
C GLY A 264 35.88 -29.33 -66.95
N ARG A 265 36.87 -30.10 -67.40
CA ARG A 265 36.72 -31.53 -67.68
C ARG A 265 36.61 -32.33 -66.37
N ILE A 266 35.68 -33.26 -66.33
CA ILE A 266 35.56 -34.25 -65.25
C ILE A 266 36.45 -35.47 -65.56
N MET A 267 37.33 -35.84 -64.63
CA MET A 267 38.22 -37.01 -64.71
C MET A 267 37.78 -38.09 -63.70
N GLY A 268 37.44 -39.29 -64.18
CA GLY A 268 37.05 -40.44 -63.35
C GLY A 268 35.71 -41.09 -63.74
N HIS A 269 35.38 -42.22 -63.10
CA HIS A 269 34.09 -42.89 -63.23
C HIS A 269 33.22 -42.59 -62.01
N GLY A 270 32.04 -42.00 -62.20
CA GLY A 270 31.10 -41.73 -61.10
C GLY A 270 30.01 -40.72 -61.44
N ARG A 271 29.16 -40.42 -60.45
CA ARG A 271 28.09 -39.41 -60.54
C ARG A 271 28.47 -38.19 -59.69
N VAL A 272 28.34 -37.00 -60.26
CA VAL A 272 28.39 -35.72 -59.54
C VAL A 272 27.05 -35.02 -59.69
N THR A 273 26.57 -34.41 -58.61
CA THR A 273 25.42 -33.51 -58.64
C THR A 273 25.88 -32.13 -58.18
N LEU A 274 25.69 -31.11 -59.01
CA LEU A 274 26.10 -29.73 -58.73
C LEU A 274 24.88 -28.88 -58.42
N PHE A 275 24.96 -28.13 -57.33
CA PHE A 275 24.03 -27.05 -57.02
C PHE A 275 24.65 -25.73 -57.46
N LEU A 276 24.03 -25.07 -58.43
CA LEU A 276 24.45 -23.76 -58.90
C LEU A 276 23.61 -22.69 -58.23
N THR A 277 24.26 -21.68 -57.65
CA THR A 277 23.62 -20.51 -57.05
C THR A 277 24.17 -19.25 -57.71
N GLY A 278 23.37 -18.19 -57.87
CA GLY A 278 23.83 -16.90 -58.40
C GLY A 278 23.06 -16.43 -59.63
N GLY A 279 23.68 -15.59 -60.47
CA GLY A 279 23.04 -14.99 -61.66
C GLY A 279 23.92 -14.88 -62.91
N GLY A 280 25.18 -15.29 -62.85
CA GLY A 280 26.09 -15.18 -64.00
C GLY A 280 25.93 -16.33 -65.01
N PRO A 281 26.44 -16.18 -66.25
CA PRO A 281 26.35 -17.22 -67.27
C PRO A 281 27.21 -18.45 -66.91
N VAL A 282 26.72 -19.63 -67.26
CA VAL A 282 27.42 -20.90 -67.06
C VAL A 282 27.77 -21.50 -68.42
N SER A 283 29.03 -21.85 -68.64
CA SER A 283 29.49 -22.56 -69.85
C SER A 283 30.11 -23.91 -69.51
N TYR A 284 29.96 -24.86 -70.43
CA TYR A 284 30.43 -26.24 -70.30
C TYR A 284 31.48 -26.54 -71.36
N ASP A 285 32.43 -27.42 -71.03
CA ASP A 285 33.33 -27.99 -72.03
C ASP A 285 32.57 -28.74 -73.14
N SER A 286 33.04 -28.63 -74.37
CA SER A 286 32.46 -29.25 -75.57
C SER A 286 32.30 -30.78 -75.50
N ILE A 287 32.99 -31.46 -74.58
CA ILE A 287 32.91 -32.92 -74.40
C ILE A 287 31.62 -33.42 -73.74
N TYR A 288 30.86 -32.52 -73.08
CA TYR A 288 29.64 -32.91 -72.40
C TYR A 288 28.50 -33.13 -73.42
N THR A 289 28.12 -34.39 -73.62
CA THR A 289 27.09 -34.78 -74.60
C THR A 289 25.65 -34.70 -74.07
N ARG A 290 25.48 -34.58 -72.74
CA ARG A 290 24.16 -34.44 -72.10
C ARG A 290 24.27 -33.76 -70.74
N VAL A 291 23.58 -32.63 -70.61
CA VAL A 291 23.32 -31.91 -69.36
C VAL A 291 21.85 -32.11 -69.01
N ILE A 292 21.54 -32.48 -67.77
CA ILE A 292 20.16 -32.66 -67.31
C ILE A 292 19.90 -31.66 -66.18
N GLY A 293 18.92 -30.78 -66.44
CA GLY A 293 18.71 -29.54 -65.69
C GLY A 293 19.47 -28.40 -66.36
N GLU A 294 18.77 -27.33 -66.72
CA GLU A 294 19.36 -26.11 -67.29
C GLU A 294 19.42 -25.04 -66.20
N TYR A 295 20.51 -24.28 -66.18
CA TYR A 295 20.61 -23.10 -65.34
C TYR A 295 19.75 -21.98 -65.90
N ASP A 296 18.67 -21.70 -65.16
CA ASP A 296 17.79 -20.58 -65.44
C ASP A 296 18.26 -19.36 -64.62
N PRO A 297 18.92 -18.38 -65.26
CA PRO A 297 19.41 -17.19 -64.56
C PRO A 297 18.30 -16.34 -63.94
N SER A 298 17.04 -16.54 -64.34
CA SER A 298 15.89 -15.85 -63.75
C SER A 298 15.44 -16.42 -62.40
N LYS A 299 15.83 -17.66 -62.08
CA LYS A 299 15.39 -18.38 -60.86
C LYS A 299 16.46 -18.49 -59.78
N ARG A 300 17.63 -17.85 -59.99
CA ARG A 300 18.76 -17.77 -59.04
C ARG A 300 19.30 -19.09 -58.48
N GLY A 301 18.93 -20.23 -59.09
CA GLY A 301 19.50 -21.52 -58.78
C GLY A 301 19.03 -22.61 -59.74
N CYS A 302 19.90 -23.57 -60.01
CA CYS A 302 19.52 -24.82 -60.67
C CYS A 302 20.43 -25.97 -60.23
N ILE A 303 19.99 -27.19 -60.52
CA ILE A 303 20.84 -28.37 -60.40
C ILE A 303 21.18 -28.85 -61.79
N VAL A 304 22.48 -29.00 -62.04
CA VAL A 304 23.02 -29.50 -63.30
C VAL A 304 23.64 -30.86 -63.02
N GLN A 305 23.23 -31.84 -63.81
CA GLN A 305 23.87 -33.15 -63.82
C GLN A 305 24.50 -33.43 -65.19
N ALA A 306 25.82 -33.64 -65.20
CA ALA A 306 26.60 -34.04 -66.37
C ALA A 306 26.97 -35.53 -66.28
N PHE A 307 26.93 -36.23 -67.41
CA PHE A 307 27.17 -37.68 -67.48
C PHE A 307 28.40 -38.04 -68.31
N ASN A 308 29.13 -39.06 -67.83
CA ASN A 308 29.99 -39.91 -68.65
C ASN A 308 29.48 -41.35 -68.47
N TYR A 309 29.16 -42.04 -69.58
CA TYR A 309 28.22 -43.18 -69.62
C TYR A 309 28.59 -44.35 -68.70
N GLY A 310 27.59 -44.89 -68.00
CA GLY A 310 27.75 -46.16 -67.26
C GLY A 310 26.46 -46.71 -66.65
N THR A 311 25.74 -45.94 -65.82
CA THR A 311 24.61 -46.52 -65.07
C THR A 311 23.52 -45.48 -64.77
N HIS A 312 22.46 -45.52 -65.57
CA HIS A 312 21.30 -44.62 -65.49
C HIS A 312 20.42 -44.86 -64.24
N ARG A 313 20.72 -44.18 -63.12
CA ARG A 313 19.78 -44.03 -61.99
C ARG A 313 19.75 -42.59 -61.46
N TRP A 314 18.55 -42.09 -61.16
CA TRP A 314 18.25 -40.68 -60.89
C TRP A 314 17.69 -40.48 -59.48
N LEU A 315 18.03 -39.35 -58.86
CA LEU A 315 17.31 -38.78 -57.72
C LEU A 315 17.45 -37.26 -57.82
N VAL A 316 16.32 -36.55 -57.77
CA VAL A 316 16.19 -35.11 -57.98
C VAL A 316 15.58 -34.53 -56.71
N PHE A 317 16.19 -33.48 -56.16
CA PHE A 317 15.53 -32.60 -55.19
C PHE A 317 15.61 -31.19 -55.75
N ALA A 318 14.46 -30.56 -56.00
CA ALA A 318 14.42 -29.11 -56.17
C ALA A 318 14.40 -28.51 -54.76
N ASN A 319 15.28 -27.53 -54.47
CA ASN A 319 14.98 -26.62 -53.37
C ASN A 319 14.17 -25.46 -53.94
N THR A 320 12.94 -25.35 -53.46
CA THR A 320 12.04 -24.21 -53.60
C THR A 320 12.16 -23.39 -52.33
N GLU A 321 13.02 -22.38 -52.35
CA GLU A 321 13.00 -21.22 -51.45
C GLU A 321 13.62 -20.09 -52.32
N ASP A 322 12.94 -19.03 -52.76
CA ASP A 322 11.79 -18.26 -52.23
C ASP A 322 10.38 -18.63 -52.75
#